data_AF-G0VSE2-F1
#
_entry.id   AF-G0VSE2-F1
#
_cell.length_a   1.000
_cell.length_b   1.000
_cell.length_c   1.000
_cell.angle_alpha   90.00
_cell.angle_beta   90.00
_cell.angle_gamma   90.00
#
_symmetry.space_group_name_H-M   'P 1'
#
loop_
_entity.id
_entity.type
_entity.pdbx_description
1 polymer ?
#
loop_
_entity_poly.entity_id
_entity_poly.type
_entity_poly.pdbx_seq_one_letter_code
_entity_poly.pdbx_strand_id
1 'polypeptide(L)' 'MDQYIVEFRMSGKTFPEHYTVDTRKEAYQLLDELIEEAEGWGDRWEGKISKAHHFDYKSH' A
#
# COMPACT_ATOMS: atom_id res chain seq x y z
N MET A 1 1.86 15.58 11.20
CA MET A 1 2.40 14.91 10.00
C MET A 1 1.34 13.94 9.55
N ASP A 2 0.96 13.95 8.28
CA ASP A 2 -0.10 13.12 7.72
C ASP A 2 0.52 11.89 7.08
N GLN A 3 0.32 10.72 7.67
CA GLN A 3 0.91 9.48 7.18
C GLN A 3 -0.04 8.80 6.18
N TYR A 4 0.52 8.08 5.21
CA TYR A 4 -0.21 7.34 4.18
C TYR A 4 0.20 5.88 4.22
N ILE A 5 -0.77 4.99 4.04
CA ILE A 5 -0.59 3.54 3.98
C ILE A 5 -0.93 3.08 2.56
N VAL A 6 0.01 2.38 1.94
CA VAL A 6 -0.17 1.68 0.68
C VAL A 6 -0.39 0.21 1.01
N GLU A 7 -1.56 -0.30 0.70
CA GLU A 7 -1.90 -1.72 0.78
C GLU A 7 -1.77 -2.32 -0.62
N PHE A 8 -0.92 -3.33 -0.80
CA PHE A 8 -0.68 -3.97 -2.08
C PHE A 8 -0.74 -5.49 -1.98
N ARG A 9 -1.49 -6.14 -2.87
CA ARG A 9 -1.63 -7.61 -2.91
C ARG A 9 -1.47 -8.13 -4.33
N MET A 10 -0.55 -9.08 -4.50
CA MET A 10 -0.41 -9.86 -5.73
C MET A 10 -1.28 -11.13 -5.68
N SER A 11 -1.74 -11.61 -6.84
CA SER A 11 -2.66 -12.75 -6.97
C SER A 11 -2.09 -14.11 -6.53
N GLY A 12 -0.82 -14.19 -6.13
CA GLY A 12 -0.20 -15.37 -5.52
C GLY A 12 0.11 -15.22 -4.02
N LYS A 13 -0.07 -14.03 -3.43
CA LYS A 13 0.28 -13.75 -2.03
C LYS A 13 -0.95 -13.94 -1.13
N THR A 14 -0.79 -14.74 -0.07
CA THR A 14 -1.87 -15.00 0.91
C THR A 14 -2.26 -13.75 1.69
N PHE A 15 -1.32 -12.82 1.90
CA PHE A 15 -1.53 -11.61 2.68
C PHE A 15 -1.13 -10.36 1.89
N PRO A 16 -1.88 -9.25 2.02
CA PRO A 16 -1.49 -7.96 1.48
C PRO A 16 -0.26 -7.41 2.22
N GLU A 17 0.59 -6.72 1.48
CA GLU A 17 1.76 -6.01 1.98
C GLU A 17 1.35 -4.57 2.30
N HIS A 18 1.79 -4.07 3.47
CA HIS A 18 1.45 -2.75 3.97
C HIS A 18 2.70 -1.89 4.06
N TYR A 19 2.73 -0.80 3.30
CA TYR A 19 3.81 0.17 3.31
C TYR A 19 3.33 1.50 3.87
N THR A 20 4.16 2.15 4.66
CA THR A 20 3.81 3.40 5.32
C THR A 20 4.77 4.50 4.87
N VAL A 21 4.23 5.62 4.42
CA VAL A 21 5.00 6.76 3.88
C VAL A 21 4.46 8.09 4.39
N ASP A 22 5.30 9.12 4.40
CA ASP A 22 4.98 10.42 4.98
C ASP A 22 4.23 11.35 4.02
N THR A 23 4.28 11.07 2.72
CA THR A 23 3.61 11.92 1.72
C THR A 23 2.70 11.13 0.79
N ARG A 24 1.62 11.78 0.36
CA ARG A 24 0.73 11.26 -0.67
C ARG A 24 1.47 10.95 -1.97
N LYS A 25 2.48 11.76 -2.31
CA LYS A 25 3.28 11.60 -3.52
C LYS A 25 4.07 10.29 -3.45
N GLU A 26 4.78 10.03 -2.36
CA GLU A 26 5.49 8.77 -2.16
C GLU A 26 4.54 7.57 -2.16
N ALA A 27 3.33 7.71 -1.62
CA ALA A 27 2.35 6.63 -1.63
C ALA A 27 1.95 6.23 -3.06
N TYR A 28 1.75 7.21 -3.94
CA TYR A 28 1.48 6.93 -5.35
C TYR A 28 2.71 6.40 -6.09
N GLN A 29 3.89 6.96 -5.84
CA GLN A 29 5.11 6.48 -6.49
C GLN A 29 5.39 5.03 -6.14
N LEU A 30 5.31 4.66 -4.86
CA LEU A 30 5.49 3.30 -4.40
C LEU A 30 4.43 2.36 -5.00
N LEU A 31 3.16 2.79 -5.06
CA LEU A 31 2.12 1.99 -5.67
C LEU A 31 2.39 1.76 -7.16
N ASP A 32 2.84 2.78 -7.88
CA ASP A 32 3.18 2.71 -9.31
C ASP A 32 4.31 1.68 -9.55
N GLU A 33 5.39 1.75 -8.76
CA GLU A 33 6.51 0.79 -8.83
C GLU A 33 6.02 -0.66 -8.60
N LEU A 34 5.15 -0.88 -7.62
CA LEU A 34 4.59 -2.21 -7.32
C LEU A 34 3.68 -2.73 -8.43
N ILE A 35 2.93 -1.84 -9.09
CA ILE A 35 2.08 -2.17 -10.24
C ILE A 35 2.95 -2.56 -11.42
N GLU A 36 3.97 -1.77 -11.75
CA GLU A 36 4.89 -2.04 -12.86
C GLU A 36 5.57 -3.41 -12.69
N GLU A 37 6.00 -3.74 -11.47
CA GLU A 37 6.53 -5.07 -11.18
C GLU A 37 5.46 -6.15 -11.45
N ALA A 38 4.27 -6.04 -10.86
CA ALA A 38 3.20 -7.03 -11.02
C ALA A 38 2.75 -7.21 -12.48
N GLU A 39 2.62 -6.12 -13.24
CA GLU A 39 2.31 -6.16 -14.67
C GLU A 39 3.44 -6.80 -15.47
N GLY A 40 4.70 -6.58 -15.09
CA GLY A 40 5.87 -7.25 -15.67
C GLY A 40 5.83 -8.77 -15.53
N TRP A 41 5.26 -9.30 -14.44
CA TRP A 41 5.03 -10.73 -14.23
C TRP A 41 3.75 -11.27 -14.88
N GLY A 42 2.88 -10.38 -15.39
CA GLY A 42 1.54 -10.74 -15.88
C GLY A 42 0.57 -11.16 -14.77
N ASP A 43 0.87 -10.76 -13.53
CA ASP A 43 0.11 -11.11 -12.34
C ASP A 43 -1.03 -10.11 -12.09
N ARG A 44 -2.15 -10.62 -11.58
CA ARG A 44 -3.24 -9.74 -11.13
C ARG A 44 -2.85 -9.11 -9.80
N TRP A 45 -3.06 -7.81 -9.67
CA TRP A 45 -2.74 -7.07 -8.45
C TRP A 45 -3.95 -6.28 -7.93
N GLU A 46 -3.92 -5.94 -6.66
CA GLU A 46 -4.87 -5.06 -6.00
C GLU A 46 -4.10 -4.08 -5.12
N GLY A 47 -4.26 -2.78 -5.38
CA GLY A 47 -3.55 -1.71 -4.69
C GLY A 47 -4.51 -0.66 -4.15
N LYS A 48 -4.30 -0.21 -2.92
CA LYS A 48 -5.11 0.82 -2.27
C LYS A 48 -4.24 1.77 -1.45
N ILE A 49 -4.51 3.06 -1.57
CA ILE A 49 -3.87 4.07 -0.73
C ILE A 49 -4.90 4.60 0.26
N SER A 50 -4.58 4.45 1.55
CA SER A 50 -5.39 4.94 2.66
C SER A 50 -4.59 6.00 3.41
N LYS A 51 -5.22 7.12 3.78
CA LYS A 51 -4.59 8.06 4.71
C LYS A 51 -4.59 7.39 6.09
N ALA A 52 -3.43 7.25 6.72
CA ALA A 52 -3.36 6.82 8.11
C ALA A 52 -3.99 7.94 8.96
N HIS A 53 -5.28 7.80 9.24
CA HIS A 53 -5.82 8.41 10.44
C HIS A 53 -5.18 7.67 11.59
N HIS A 54 -4.39 8.38 12.40
CA HIS A 54 -3.87 7.90 13.67
C HIS A 54 -5.07 7.42 14.50
N PHE A 55 -5.42 6.15 14.38
CA PHE A 55 -6.41 5.52 15.23
C PHE A 55 -5.66 5.31 16.55
N ASP A 56 -5.95 6.19 17.51
CA ASP A 56 -5.61 6.01 18.90
C ASP A 56 -6.25 4.68 19.34
N TYR A 57 -5.53 3.57 19.16
CA TYR A 57 -6.00 2.25 19.59
C TYR A 57 -5.85 2.23 21.11
N LYS A 58 -6.87 2.73 21.81
CA LYS A 58 -7.03 2.48 23.24
C LYS A 58 -7.09 0.96 23.41
N SER A 59 -6.10 0.41 24.12
CA SER A 59 -6.12 -0.96 24.65
C SER A 59 -7.47 -1.25 25.31
N HIS A 60 -8.02 -2.43 25.05
CA HIS A 60 -8.87 -3.11 26.02
C HIS A 60 -8.14 -4.37 26.46
#